data_AF-A0AAV7GHJ6-F1
#
_entry.id   AF-A0AAV7GHJ6-F1
#
_cell.length_a   1.000
_cell.length_b   1.000
_cell.length_c   1.000
_cell.angle_alpha   90.00
_cell.angle_beta   90.00
_cell.angle_gamma   90.00
#
_symmetry.space_group_name_H-M   'P 1'
#
loop_
_entity.id
_entity.type
_entity.pdbx_description
1 polymer ?
#
loop_
_entity_poly.entity_id
_entity_poly.type
_entity_poly.pdbx_seq_one_letter_code
_entity_poly.pdbx_strand_id
1 'polypeptide(L)'
;MASLPFLLIINTVAAKNDEFIYNGFAGVDLFLDGITNIAPNDLLLMTNTSKHMQSHAFHKTVIQFKNTSDGKLSSLSTCFVFAIVPEYSDVGGHDLALVISPTRSRPGALPIQYLGPFNSSNNGNSSIHVLAIELDTMDNIESEDINNNHVGIDINGLKSVAAAPTSYFLEGNKGIRT
;
A
#
# COMPACT_ATOMS: atom_id res chain seq x y z
N MET A 1 0.42 -8.77 -13.04
CA MET A 1 1.05 -10.10 -12.87
C MET A 1 0.94 -10.45 -11.39
N ALA A 2 0.28 -11.55 -11.00
CA ALA A 2 -0.12 -11.75 -9.61
C ALA A 2 -0.09 -13.20 -9.10
N SER A 3 -0.38 -13.25 -7.81
CA SER A 3 0.00 -14.17 -6.78
C SER A 3 -1.12 -15.08 -6.29
N LEU A 4 -0.74 -16.26 -5.77
CA LEU A 4 -1.61 -17.10 -4.95
C LEU A 4 -1.20 -16.94 -3.47
N PRO A 5 -2.10 -16.67 -2.51
CA PRO A 5 -1.68 -16.17 -1.20
C PRO A 5 -1.70 -17.25 -0.11
N PHE A 6 -0.75 -17.15 0.82
CA PHE A 6 -0.78 -17.81 2.12
C PHE A 6 -0.23 -16.84 3.15
N LEU A 7 -0.92 -16.62 4.28
CA LEU A 7 -0.39 -15.77 5.36
C LEU A 7 -1.01 -15.98 6.73
N LEU A 8 -0.17 -15.91 7.76
CA LEU A 8 -0.46 -15.99 9.19
C LEU A 8 -0.42 -14.58 9.84
N ILE A 9 -1.32 -14.38 10.81
CA ILE A 9 -1.80 -13.10 11.37
C ILE A 9 -0.90 -12.54 12.50
N ILE A 10 -0.88 -11.20 12.67
CA ILE A 10 -1.20 -10.38 13.88
C ILE A 10 -0.52 -9.00 13.74
N ASN A 11 -1.25 -7.88 13.93
CA ASN A 11 -0.93 -6.77 14.85
C ASN A 11 -1.81 -5.50 14.64
N THR A 12 -1.94 -4.75 15.75
CA THR A 12 -2.87 -3.65 16.07
C THR A 12 -2.60 -2.31 15.36
N VAL A 13 -3.66 -1.56 15.03
CA VAL A 13 -3.63 -0.15 14.62
C VAL A 13 -4.24 0.71 15.73
N ALA A 14 -3.51 1.67 16.29
CA ALA A 14 -4.03 2.57 17.31
C ALA A 14 -3.93 4.05 16.88
N ALA A 15 -5.08 4.67 16.62
CA ALA A 15 -5.30 6.10 16.80
C ALA A 15 -6.32 6.25 17.94
N LYS A 16 -6.14 7.23 18.83
CA LYS A 16 -6.66 7.29 20.21
C LYS A 16 -8.18 7.05 20.41
N ASN A 17 -9.00 6.99 19.35
CA ASN A 17 -10.43 6.62 19.37
C ASN A 17 -10.90 5.77 18.15
N ASP A 18 -10.03 5.39 17.22
CA ASP A 18 -10.37 4.71 15.95
C ASP A 18 -9.48 3.47 15.73
N GLU A 19 -9.47 2.55 16.69
CA GLU A 19 -8.76 1.27 16.59
C GLU A 19 -9.60 0.24 15.82
N PHE A 20 -8.97 -0.46 14.89
CA PHE A 20 -9.58 -1.58 14.18
C PHE A 20 -8.55 -2.68 13.92
N ILE A 21 -9.03 -3.92 13.88
CA ILE A 21 -8.24 -5.12 13.61
C ILE A 21 -9.02 -5.98 12.62
N TYR A 22 -8.33 -6.44 11.57
CA TYR A 22 -8.86 -7.40 10.61
C TYR A 22 -8.02 -8.68 10.68
N ASN A 23 -8.57 -9.70 11.33
CA ASN A 23 -7.99 -11.05 11.35
C ASN A 23 -8.42 -11.89 10.12
N GLY A 24 -9.19 -11.25 9.24
CA GLY A 24 -9.90 -11.78 8.08
C GLY A 24 -10.70 -10.63 7.47
N PHE A 25 -11.08 -10.74 6.21
CA PHE A 25 -11.79 -9.72 5.43
C PHE A 25 -13.25 -10.05 5.10
N ALA A 26 -13.71 -11.27 5.38
CA ALA A 26 -15.04 -11.78 5.12
C ALA A 26 -16.06 -11.05 6.00
N GLY A 27 -17.01 -10.39 5.34
CA GLY A 27 -17.99 -9.54 6.02
C GLY A 27 -17.41 -8.25 6.59
N VAL A 28 -16.12 -7.93 6.37
CA VAL A 28 -15.55 -6.65 6.78
C VAL A 28 -16.09 -5.55 5.90
N ASP A 29 -16.44 -4.43 6.55
CA ASP A 29 -17.01 -3.27 5.90
C ASP A 29 -15.93 -2.37 5.26
N LEU A 30 -15.32 -2.84 4.16
CA LEU A 30 -14.36 -2.07 3.36
C LEU A 30 -15.02 -1.44 2.13
N PHE A 31 -14.49 -0.31 1.69
CA PHE A 31 -14.74 0.21 0.35
C PHE A 31 -13.74 -0.44 -0.61
N LEU A 32 -14.24 -1.32 -1.48
CA LEU A 32 -13.44 -2.01 -2.50
C LEU A 32 -13.66 -1.33 -3.85
N ASP A 33 -12.57 -1.13 -4.59
CA ASP A 33 -12.59 -0.53 -5.93
C ASP A 33 -11.60 -1.25 -6.86
N GLY A 34 -11.86 -1.18 -8.18
CA GLY A 34 -11.10 -1.90 -9.18
C GLY A 34 -11.32 -3.41 -9.13
N ILE A 35 -10.23 -4.20 -9.19
CA ILE A 35 -10.28 -5.67 -9.18
C ILE A 35 -10.19 -6.29 -7.78
N THR A 36 -10.16 -5.46 -6.73
CA THR A 36 -10.05 -5.94 -5.35
C THR A 36 -11.19 -6.89 -5.01
N ASN A 37 -10.87 -8.05 -4.43
CA ASN A 37 -11.86 -9.05 -4.02
C ASN A 37 -11.49 -9.72 -2.70
N ILE A 38 -12.48 -10.25 -2.00
CA ILE A 38 -12.27 -11.09 -0.80
C ILE A 38 -12.43 -12.55 -1.21
N ALA A 39 -11.39 -13.35 -1.00
CA ALA A 39 -11.39 -14.76 -1.31
C ALA A 39 -12.24 -15.58 -0.31
N PRO A 40 -12.72 -16.79 -0.68
CA PRO A 40 -13.46 -17.66 0.23
C PRO A 40 -12.69 -18.06 1.50
N ASN A 41 -11.35 -18.02 1.45
CA ASN A 41 -10.46 -18.27 2.58
C ASN A 41 -10.11 -16.98 3.34
N ASP A 42 -10.92 -15.94 3.21
CA ASP A 42 -10.88 -14.75 4.04
C ASP A 42 -9.75 -13.75 3.74
N LEU A 43 -9.08 -13.90 2.59
CA LEU A 43 -7.97 -13.05 2.17
C LEU A 43 -8.41 -11.90 1.28
N LEU A 44 -7.85 -10.71 1.51
CA LEU A 44 -8.00 -9.57 0.61
C LEU A 44 -7.05 -9.70 -0.58
N LEU A 45 -7.61 -9.99 -1.75
CA LEU A 45 -6.89 -10.04 -3.01
C LEU A 45 -6.94 -8.67 -3.67
N MET A 46 -5.80 -7.98 -3.66
CA MET A 46 -5.67 -6.68 -4.32
C MET A 46 -5.50 -6.88 -5.83
N THR A 47 -4.59 -7.75 -6.27
CA THR A 47 -4.28 -7.93 -7.71
C THR A 47 -4.50 -9.37 -8.18
N ASN A 48 -4.62 -9.55 -9.50
CA ASN A 48 -4.64 -10.85 -10.17
C ASN A 48 -3.75 -10.82 -11.43
N THR A 49 -3.65 -11.93 -12.19
CA THR A 49 -2.77 -12.02 -13.38
C THR A 49 -3.22 -11.14 -14.55
N SER A 50 -4.34 -10.42 -14.42
CA SER A 50 -4.77 -9.42 -15.40
C SER A 50 -3.78 -8.27 -15.43
N LYS A 51 -3.57 -7.72 -16.63
CA LYS A 51 -2.60 -6.64 -16.87
C LYS A 51 -3.28 -5.28 -16.76
N HIS A 52 -2.56 -4.26 -16.30
CA HIS A 52 -3.01 -2.86 -16.24
C HIS A 52 -4.29 -2.64 -15.41
N MET A 53 -4.52 -3.45 -14.39
CA MET A 53 -5.66 -3.28 -13.49
C MET A 53 -5.29 -2.44 -12.26
N GLN A 54 -6.28 -1.73 -11.73
CA GLN A 54 -6.19 -1.02 -10.46
C GLN A 54 -6.94 -1.77 -9.38
N SER A 55 -6.51 -1.58 -8.14
CA SER A 55 -7.13 -2.19 -6.98
C SER A 55 -6.96 -1.29 -5.77
N HIS A 56 -8.07 -0.99 -5.09
CA HIS A 56 -8.05 -0.26 -3.84
C HIS A 56 -8.93 -0.94 -2.80
N ALA A 57 -8.53 -0.82 -1.54
CA ALA A 57 -9.32 -1.19 -0.38
C ALA A 57 -9.16 -0.08 0.66
N PHE A 58 -10.25 0.61 0.99
CA PHE A 58 -10.26 1.66 1.99
C PHE A 58 -11.13 1.28 3.19
N HIS A 59 -10.66 1.61 4.39
CA HIS A 59 -11.51 1.62 5.57
C HIS A 59 -12.69 2.59 5.33
N LYS A 60 -13.91 2.16 5.64
CA LYS A 60 -15.10 2.98 5.34
C LYS A 60 -15.18 4.21 6.24
N THR A 61 -14.85 4.10 7.51
CA THR A 61 -14.87 5.24 8.41
C THR A 61 -13.68 6.15 8.13
N VAL A 62 -13.93 7.47 8.06
CA VAL A 62 -12.86 8.45 7.86
C VAL A 62 -12.12 8.61 9.19
N ILE A 63 -10.80 8.43 9.16
CA ILE A 63 -9.93 8.61 10.34
C ILE A 63 -9.52 10.07 10.42
N GLN A 64 -9.77 10.72 11.57
CA GLN A 64 -9.42 12.12 11.77
C GLN A 64 -8.00 12.29 12.34
N PHE A 65 -7.02 12.56 11.47
CA PHE A 65 -5.63 12.80 11.86
C PHE A 65 -5.36 14.19 12.45
N LYS A 66 -6.20 15.17 12.13
CA LYS A 66 -6.08 16.54 12.63
C LYS A 66 -7.42 17.01 13.17
N ASN A 67 -7.45 17.39 14.45
CA ASN A 67 -8.61 18.01 15.04
C ASN A 67 -8.79 19.42 14.44
N THR A 68 -9.98 19.69 13.91
CA THR A 68 -10.30 20.94 13.24
C THR A 68 -10.47 22.11 14.21
N SER A 69 -10.77 21.85 15.48
CA SER A 69 -11.07 22.88 16.48
C SER A 69 -9.82 23.43 17.16
N ASP A 70 -8.85 22.58 17.50
CA ASP A 70 -7.62 22.96 18.21
C ASP A 70 -6.33 22.72 17.39
N GLY A 71 -6.45 22.15 16.18
CA GLY A 71 -5.33 21.85 15.30
C GLY A 71 -4.46 20.69 15.75
N LYS A 72 -4.83 19.97 16.82
CA LYS A 72 -4.03 18.89 17.39
C LYS A 72 -3.93 17.71 16.42
N LEU A 73 -2.73 17.17 16.29
CA LEU A 73 -2.44 16.00 15.45
C LEU A 73 -2.56 14.70 16.23
N SER A 74 -3.06 13.67 15.56
CA SER A 74 -3.10 12.29 16.03
C SER A 74 -1.92 11.51 15.46
N SER A 75 -1.31 10.65 16.29
CA SER A 75 -0.33 9.66 15.83
C SER A 75 -1.05 8.45 15.24
N LEU A 76 -0.38 7.77 14.31
CA LEU A 76 -0.82 6.51 13.72
C LEU A 76 0.23 5.43 13.95
N SER A 77 -0.22 4.23 14.25
CA SER A 77 0.57 3.01 14.14
C SER A 77 -0.24 2.01 13.34
N THR A 78 0.42 1.24 12.48
CA THR A 78 -0.23 0.22 11.65
C THR A 78 0.67 -0.98 11.50
N CYS A 79 0.05 -2.16 11.42
CA CYS A 79 0.74 -3.38 11.07
C CYS A 79 -0.18 -4.19 10.15
N PHE A 80 0.41 -4.72 9.09
CA PHE A 80 -0.28 -5.60 8.17
C PHE A 80 0.72 -6.64 7.71
N VAL A 81 0.19 -7.81 7.37
CA VAL A 81 0.97 -8.89 6.78
C VAL A 81 0.47 -9.01 5.35
N PHE A 82 1.39 -9.10 4.40
CA PHE A 82 1.07 -9.27 2.98
C PHE A 82 1.94 -10.36 2.35
N ALA A 83 1.53 -10.82 1.17
CA ALA A 83 2.31 -11.73 0.34
C ALA A 83 2.25 -11.26 -1.12
N ILE A 84 3.42 -11.05 -1.72
CA ILE A 84 3.57 -10.81 -3.16
C ILE A 84 4.13 -12.09 -3.75
N VAL A 85 3.37 -12.73 -4.63
CA VAL A 85 3.81 -13.93 -5.39
C VAL A 85 3.83 -13.55 -6.87
N PRO A 86 5.00 -13.48 -7.50
CA PRO A 86 5.08 -13.05 -8.88
C PRO A 86 4.52 -14.14 -9.81
N GLU A 87 4.03 -13.73 -10.98
CA GLU A 87 3.61 -14.67 -12.04
C GLU A 87 4.82 -15.44 -12.61
N TYR A 88 5.98 -14.77 -12.65
CA TYR A 88 7.27 -15.33 -13.09
C TYR A 88 8.32 -15.05 -12.01
N SER A 89 9.11 -16.05 -11.63
CA SER A 89 10.07 -15.96 -10.51
C SER A 89 11.17 -14.90 -10.69
N ASP A 90 11.37 -14.42 -11.92
CA ASP A 90 12.41 -13.50 -12.38
C ASP A 90 11.88 -12.10 -12.73
N VAL A 91 10.55 -11.87 -12.64
CA VAL A 91 9.94 -10.57 -12.93
C VAL A 91 9.17 -10.11 -11.69
N GLY A 92 9.52 -8.93 -11.18
CA GLY A 92 8.82 -8.28 -10.07
C GLY A 92 7.31 -8.18 -10.31
N GLY A 93 6.55 -8.19 -9.21
CA GLY A 93 5.11 -7.96 -9.23
C GLY A 93 4.81 -6.46 -9.37
N HIS A 94 3.51 -6.12 -9.44
CA HIS A 94 3.13 -4.71 -9.21
C HIS A 94 3.32 -4.35 -7.73
N ASP A 95 3.53 -3.06 -7.48
CA ASP A 95 3.80 -2.52 -6.15
C ASP A 95 2.55 -2.54 -5.25
N LEU A 96 2.79 -2.54 -3.93
CA LEU A 96 1.74 -2.42 -2.92
C LEU A 96 1.99 -1.16 -2.10
N ALA A 97 0.96 -0.36 -1.85
CA ALA A 97 1.08 0.82 -1.01
C ALA A 97 0.03 0.86 0.10
N LEU A 98 0.45 1.25 1.30
CA LEU A 98 -0.46 1.77 2.31
C LEU A 98 -0.71 3.25 2.01
N VAL A 99 -1.96 3.65 1.80
CA VAL A 99 -2.31 5.02 1.40
C VAL A 99 -3.17 5.70 2.44
N ILE A 100 -2.78 6.93 2.81
CA ILE A 100 -3.61 7.89 3.54
C ILE A 100 -4.00 8.99 2.55
N SER A 101 -5.29 9.14 2.32
CA SER A 101 -5.84 10.05 1.31
C SER A 101 -7.16 10.65 1.79
N PRO A 102 -7.46 11.93 1.44
CA PRO A 102 -8.75 12.55 1.71
C PRO A 102 -9.90 11.94 0.88
N THR A 103 -9.57 11.17 -0.17
CA THR A 103 -10.55 10.56 -1.09
C THR A 103 -10.27 9.09 -1.31
N ARG A 104 -11.32 8.25 -1.34
CA ARG A 104 -11.24 6.78 -1.51
C ARG A 104 -10.94 6.32 -2.95
N SER A 105 -11.19 7.18 -3.92
CA SER A 105 -10.79 6.97 -5.30
C SER A 105 -10.73 8.31 -5.99
N ARG A 106 -9.94 8.40 -7.07
CA ARG A 106 -9.83 9.61 -7.89
C ARG A 106 -10.08 9.24 -9.35
N PRO A 107 -11.04 9.91 -10.02
CA PRO A 107 -11.21 9.73 -11.45
C PRO A 107 -9.90 9.99 -12.20
N GLY A 108 -9.49 9.06 -13.05
CA GLY A 108 -8.25 9.17 -13.83
C GLY A 108 -6.98 8.77 -13.08
N ALA A 109 -7.08 8.12 -11.92
CA ALA A 109 -6.04 7.24 -11.40
C ALA A 109 -5.52 6.32 -12.51
N LEU A 110 -4.22 6.03 -12.56
CA LEU A 110 -3.62 5.13 -13.54
C LEU A 110 -3.05 3.86 -12.87
N PRO A 111 -3.09 2.70 -13.54
CA PRO A 111 -2.52 1.47 -13.00
C PRO A 111 -0.98 1.49 -13.04
N ILE A 112 -0.36 0.46 -12.45
CA ILE A 112 1.09 0.19 -12.48
C ILE A 112 1.84 1.28 -11.73
N GLN A 113 2.60 2.12 -12.43
CA GLN A 113 3.59 3.04 -11.86
C GLN A 113 2.98 4.14 -11.01
N TYR A 114 1.66 4.33 -11.04
CA TYR A 114 0.99 5.40 -10.32
C TYR A 114 0.36 4.96 -8.99
N LEU A 115 0.62 3.71 -8.56
CA LEU A 115 0.23 3.11 -7.28
C LEU A 115 -1.27 3.17 -6.94
N GLY A 116 -2.11 3.60 -7.89
CA GLY A 116 -3.51 3.94 -7.66
C GLY A 116 -3.80 5.44 -7.52
N PRO A 117 -3.26 6.19 -6.53
CA PRO A 117 -3.72 7.55 -6.26
C PRO A 117 -3.21 8.61 -7.25
N PHE A 118 -2.17 8.29 -8.02
CA PHE A 118 -1.49 9.26 -8.88
C PHE A 118 -1.88 9.12 -10.36
N ASN A 119 -1.55 10.14 -11.15
CA ASN A 119 -1.53 10.13 -12.60
C ASN A 119 -0.57 11.20 -13.11
N SER A 120 -0.34 11.25 -14.42
CA SER A 120 0.58 12.21 -15.06
C SER A 120 0.26 13.68 -14.76
N SER A 121 -1.00 14.01 -14.45
CA SER A 121 -1.43 15.39 -14.20
C SER A 121 -1.34 15.82 -12.74
N ASN A 122 -1.26 14.86 -11.79
CA ASN A 122 -1.31 15.14 -10.36
C ASN A 122 -0.06 14.68 -9.60
N ASN A 123 0.85 13.94 -10.25
CA ASN A 123 2.12 13.54 -9.67
C ASN A 123 2.94 14.78 -9.24
N GLY A 124 3.24 14.89 -7.95
CA GLY A 124 3.94 16.03 -7.34
C GLY A 124 3.04 17.22 -6.98
N ASN A 125 1.72 17.14 -7.20
CA ASN A 125 0.81 18.24 -6.87
C ASN A 125 0.47 18.24 -5.37
N SER A 126 1.01 19.19 -4.61
CA SER A 126 0.81 19.31 -3.16
C SER A 126 -0.65 19.49 -2.70
N SER A 127 -1.57 19.83 -3.61
CA SER A 127 -3.00 20.00 -3.32
C SER A 127 -3.76 18.68 -3.20
N ILE A 128 -3.13 17.54 -3.52
CA ILE A 128 -3.82 16.24 -3.50
C ILE A 128 -3.81 15.56 -2.13
N HIS A 129 -2.90 15.97 -1.24
CA HIS A 129 -2.77 15.55 0.15
C HIS A 129 -2.72 14.02 0.35
N VAL A 130 -1.91 13.34 -0.44
CA VAL A 130 -1.70 11.89 -0.36
C VAL A 130 -0.37 11.60 0.31
N LEU A 131 -0.40 10.70 1.29
CA LEU A 131 0.77 10.02 1.83
C LEU A 131 0.67 8.53 1.46
N ALA A 132 1.72 7.98 0.86
CA ALA A 132 1.82 6.55 0.62
C ALA A 132 3.10 5.98 1.23
N ILE A 133 3.02 4.77 1.75
CA ILE A 133 4.16 3.94 2.10
C ILE A 133 4.20 2.82 1.08
N GLU A 134 5.11 2.90 0.13
CA GLU A 134 5.22 1.97 -0.99
C GLU A 134 6.12 0.78 -0.63
N LEU A 135 5.73 -0.38 -1.16
CA LEU A 135 6.48 -1.62 -1.16
C LEU A 135 6.70 -1.95 -2.63
N ASP A 136 7.77 -1.39 -3.15
CA ASP A 136 8.10 -1.40 -4.57
C ASP A 136 8.96 -2.62 -4.90
N THR A 137 8.61 -3.33 -5.97
CA THR A 137 9.35 -4.52 -6.42
C THR A 137 9.90 -4.41 -7.84
N MET A 138 9.90 -3.21 -8.41
CA MET A 138 10.34 -2.93 -9.77
C MET A 138 10.95 -1.53 -9.93
N ASP A 139 12.20 -1.47 -10.37
CA ASP A 139 12.88 -0.20 -10.63
C ASP A 139 12.21 0.61 -11.76
N ASN A 140 11.86 1.85 -11.46
CA ASN A 140 11.28 2.81 -12.36
C ASN A 140 12.08 4.13 -12.38
N ILE A 141 12.71 4.38 -13.53
CA ILE A 141 13.49 5.59 -13.79
C ILE A 141 12.65 6.86 -13.65
N GLU A 142 11.35 6.83 -14.01
CA GLU A 142 10.47 8.00 -13.90
C GLU A 142 10.12 8.36 -12.46
N SER A 143 10.17 7.39 -11.54
CA SER A 143 9.99 7.58 -10.10
C SER A 143 11.31 7.91 -9.37
N GLU A 144 12.45 7.79 -10.07
CA GLU A 144 13.81 7.90 -9.51
C GLU A 144 14.08 6.87 -8.39
N ASP A 145 13.64 5.64 -8.62
CA ASP A 145 13.80 4.55 -7.66
C ASP A 145 15.26 4.27 -7.33
N ILE A 146 15.49 3.88 -6.09
CA ILE A 146 16.86 3.63 -5.59
C ILE A 146 17.40 2.27 -6.04
N ASN A 147 16.52 1.31 -6.32
CA ASN A 147 16.79 -0.04 -6.83
C ASN A 147 15.48 -0.79 -7.14
N ASN A 148 15.62 -2.02 -7.62
CA ASN A 148 14.51 -2.90 -8.00
C ASN A 148 13.64 -3.43 -6.85
N ASN A 149 13.90 -3.08 -5.58
CA ASN A 149 13.15 -3.59 -4.43
C ASN A 149 13.37 -2.74 -3.17
N HIS A 150 12.44 -1.84 -2.88
CA HIS A 150 12.59 -0.87 -1.79
C HIS A 150 11.28 -0.57 -1.06
N VAL A 151 11.42 0.04 0.12
CA VAL A 151 10.31 0.68 0.84
C VAL A 151 10.50 2.18 0.73
N GLY A 152 9.45 2.87 0.33
CA GLY A 152 9.46 4.30 0.09
C GLY A 152 8.40 5.07 0.87
N ILE A 153 8.63 6.36 1.04
CA ILE A 153 7.69 7.32 1.64
C ILE A 153 7.36 8.36 0.60
N ASP A 154 6.13 8.34 0.12
CA ASP A 154 5.64 9.19 -0.95
C ASP A 154 4.74 10.29 -0.41
N ILE A 155 5.06 11.54 -0.76
CA ILE A 155 4.25 12.70 -0.38
C ILE A 155 3.81 13.42 -1.65
N ASN A 156 2.52 13.26 -1.98
CA ASN A 156 1.86 13.87 -3.14
C ASN A 156 2.43 13.50 -4.52
N GLY A 157 3.29 12.48 -4.61
CA GLY A 157 3.83 12.00 -5.87
C GLY A 157 4.65 10.73 -5.65
N LEU A 158 5.07 10.14 -6.77
CA LEU A 158 5.77 8.86 -6.86
C LEU A 158 7.25 8.92 -6.52
N LYS A 159 7.81 10.12 -6.44
CA LYS A 159 9.19 10.28 -6.01
C LYS A 159 9.23 10.24 -4.50
N SER A 160 9.70 9.12 -3.98
CA SER A 160 9.94 8.90 -2.56
C SER A 160 10.78 10.04 -1.95
N VAL A 161 10.28 10.65 -0.87
CA VAL A 161 11.04 11.65 -0.09
C VAL A 161 12.09 10.98 0.80
N ALA A 162 11.91 9.69 1.08
CA ALA A 162 12.86 8.84 1.75
C ALA A 162 12.59 7.39 1.33
N ALA A 163 13.65 6.64 1.01
CA ALA A 163 13.54 5.23 0.62
C ALA A 163 14.69 4.41 1.21
N ALA A 164 14.47 3.12 1.38
CA ALA A 164 15.48 2.17 1.81
C ALA A 164 15.32 0.82 1.08
N PRO A 165 16.42 0.13 0.70
CA PRO A 165 16.34 -1.22 0.14
C PRO A 165 15.63 -2.17 1.09
N THR A 166 14.82 -3.08 0.56
CA THR A 166 14.28 -4.15 1.41
C THR A 166 15.40 -5.10 1.83
N SER A 167 15.23 -5.74 2.98
CA SER A 167 16.16 -6.73 3.45
C SER A 167 15.49 -7.71 4.40
N TYR A 168 16.05 -8.91 4.51
CA TYR A 168 15.59 -9.92 5.47
C TYR A 168 16.74 -10.42 6.33
N PHE A 169 16.41 -10.75 7.57
CA PHE A 169 17.33 -11.36 8.51
C PHE A 169 17.43 -12.86 8.21
N LEU A 170 18.65 -13.35 8.08
CA LEU A 170 18.90 -14.79 8.05
C LEU A 170 18.82 -15.35 9.48
N GLU A 171 18.14 -16.47 9.65
CA GLU A 171 18.14 -17.19 10.94
C GLU A 171 19.57 -17.45 11.44
N GLY A 172 19.77 -17.28 12.75
CA GLY A 172 21.03 -17.60 13.43
C GLY A 172 22.15 -16.58 13.27
N ASN A 173 21.84 -15.28 13.28
CA ASN A 173 22.82 -14.16 13.18
C ASN A 173 23.70 -14.19 11.92
N LYS A 174 23.23 -14.79 10.82
CA LYS A 174 23.99 -14.87 9.56
C LYS A 174 24.00 -13.57 8.75
N GLY A 175 23.54 -12.47 9.34
CA GLY A 175 23.52 -11.14 8.73
C GLY A 175 22.20 -10.78 8.07
N ILE A 176 22.19 -9.61 7.43
CA ILE A 176 21.10 -9.05 6.64
C ILE A 176 21.38 -9.37 5.16
N ARG A 177 20.37 -9.86 4.43
CA ARG A 177 20.40 -9.94 2.97
C ARG A 177 19.47 -8.92 2.37
N THR A 178 19.99 -8.14 1.44
CA THR A 178 19.29 -7.21 0.55
C THR A 178 19.13 -7.85 -0.80
#